data_AF-A0A928WRC4-F1
#
_entry.id   AF-A0A928WRC4-F1
#
_cell.length_a   1.000
_cell.length_b   1.000
_cell.length_c   1.000
_cell.angle_alpha   90.00
_cell.angle_beta   90.00
_cell.angle_gamma   90.00
#
_symmetry.space_group_name_H-M   'P 1'
#
loop_
_entity.id
_entity.type
_entity.pdbx_description
1 polymer ?
#
loop_
_entity_poly.entity_id
_entity_poly.type
_entity_poly.pdbx_seq_one_letter_code
_entity_poly.pdbx_strand_id
1 'polypeptide(L)'
;MGKAGKALKRVLEIYSISQNHLAVTMGTGRPNVHRWVNEIRDPVAETLLEIRDALKKINPSAAEDFIRLYLGDTSEDDENQP
;
A
#
# COMPACT_ATOMS: atom_id res chain seq x y z
N MET A 1 4.74 -7.89 11.11
CA MET A 1 3.81 -7.02 10.37
C MET A 1 4.60 -5.84 9.84
N GLY A 2 4.78 -5.75 8.52
CA GLY A 2 5.56 -4.66 7.96
C GLY A 2 4.74 -3.42 7.70
N LYS A 3 5.37 -2.28 7.98
CA LYS A 3 4.77 -0.95 7.84
C LYS A 3 4.25 -0.69 6.41
N ALA A 4 4.93 -1.24 5.41
CA ALA A 4 4.56 -1.09 4.00
C ALA A 4 3.27 -1.82 3.63
N GLY A 5 3.10 -3.07 4.07
CA GLY A 5 1.87 -3.84 3.82
C GLY A 5 0.64 -3.18 4.42
N LYS A 6 0.75 -2.71 5.66
CA LYS A 6 -0.31 -1.97 6.37
C LYS A 6 -0.68 -0.66 5.67
N ALA A 7 0.32 0.17 5.34
CA ALA A 7 0.09 1.42 4.61
C ALA A 7 -0.58 1.17 3.26
N LEU A 8 -0.11 0.17 2.51
CA LEU A 8 -0.69 -0.19 1.22
C LEU A 8 -2.15 -0.62 1.37
N LYS A 9 -2.43 -1.55 2.30
CA LYS A 9 -3.79 -2.03 2.56
C LYS A 9 -4.73 -0.86 2.86
N ARG A 10 -4.33 0.05 3.76
CA ARG A 10 -5.14 1.20 4.15
C ARG A 10 -5.44 2.14 2.97
N VAL A 11 -4.45 2.43 2.13
CA VAL A 11 -4.64 3.26 0.93
C VAL A 11 -5.59 2.61 -0.07
N LEU A 12 -5.43 1.31 -0.33
CA LEU A 12 -6.32 0.60 -1.24
C LEU A 12 -7.78 0.65 -0.76
N GLU A 13 -8.00 0.56 0.55
CA GLU A 13 -9.34 0.69 1.16
C GLU A 13 -9.89 2.11 1.06
N ILE A 14 -9.14 3.14 1.49
CA ILE A 14 -9.58 4.56 1.46
C ILE A 14 -9.99 4.99 0.06
N TYR A 15 -9.21 4.61 -0.95
CA TYR A 15 -9.39 5.05 -2.33
C TYR A 15 -10.17 4.04 -3.18
N SER A 16 -10.71 2.96 -2.59
CA SER A 16 -11.42 1.88 -3.30
C SER A 16 -10.64 1.30 -4.49
N ILE A 17 -9.31 1.19 -4.35
CA ILE A 17 -8.42 0.65 -5.38
C ILE A 17 -8.31 -0.86 -5.18
N SER A 18 -8.75 -1.65 -6.16
CA SER A 18 -8.58 -3.10 -6.08
C SER A 18 -7.11 -3.52 -6.22
N GLN A 19 -6.73 -4.61 -5.54
CA GLN A 19 -5.38 -5.21 -5.70
C GLN A 19 -5.05 -5.54 -7.16
N ASN A 20 -6.06 -5.93 -7.95
CA ASN A 20 -5.88 -6.23 -9.38
C ASN A 20 -5.58 -4.97 -10.19
N HIS A 21 -6.26 -3.85 -9.91
CA HIS A 21 -6.02 -2.58 -10.58
C HIS A 21 -4.59 -2.07 -10.32
N LEU A 22 -4.13 -2.15 -9.07
CA LEU A 22 -2.74 -1.84 -8.75
C LEU A 22 -1.77 -2.77 -9.47
N ALA A 23 -2.00 -4.09 -9.45
CA ALA A 23 -1.12 -5.06 -10.10
C ALA A 23 -0.96 -4.81 -11.60
N VAL A 24 -2.06 -4.56 -12.32
CA VAL A 24 -2.06 -4.22 -13.74
C VAL A 24 -1.29 -2.92 -14.00
N THR A 25 -1.50 -1.89 -13.16
CA THR A 25 -0.82 -0.60 -13.31
C THR A 25 0.69 -0.69 -13.06
N MET A 26 1.11 -1.58 -12.14
CA MET A 26 2.51 -1.87 -11.86
C MET A 26 3.16 -2.79 -12.91
N GLY A 27 2.38 -3.44 -13.79
CA GLY A 27 2.90 -4.49 -14.66
C GLY A 27 3.38 -5.73 -13.90
N THR A 28 2.86 -5.97 -12.69
CA THR A 28 3.23 -7.09 -11.82
C THR A 28 2.07 -8.08 -11.64
N GLY A 29 2.36 -9.26 -11.10
CA GLY A 29 1.33 -10.26 -10.83
C GLY A 29 0.47 -9.89 -9.61
N ARG A 30 -0.86 -10.08 -9.71
CA ARG A 30 -1.79 -9.97 -8.57
C ARG A 30 -1.35 -10.76 -7.31
N PRO A 31 -0.71 -11.96 -7.40
CA PRO A 31 -0.18 -12.64 -6.23
C PRO A 31 0.90 -11.86 -5.46
N ASN A 32 1.66 -10.98 -6.12
CA ASN A 32 2.65 -10.13 -5.45
C ASN A 32 1.94 -9.11 -4.55
N VAL A 33 0.98 -8.38 -5.13
CA VAL A 33 0.16 -7.41 -4.39
C VAL A 33 -0.62 -8.07 -3.25
N HIS A 34 -1.18 -9.26 -3.49
CA HIS A 34 -1.86 -10.02 -2.45
C HIS A 34 -0.95 -10.34 -1.25
N ARG A 35 0.30 -10.75 -1.50
CA ARG A 35 1.25 -11.04 -0.41
C ARG A 35 1.62 -9.80 0.40
N TRP A 36 1.74 -8.64 -0.25
CA TRP A 36 2.01 -7.37 0.44
C TRP A 36 0.82 -6.92 1.30
N VAL A 37 -0.40 -6.92 0.72
CA VAL A 37 -1.62 -6.45 1.40
C VAL A 37 -2.04 -7.35 2.56
N ASN A 38 -1.77 -8.65 2.46
CA ASN A 38 -2.06 -9.61 3.54
C ASN A 38 -0.86 -9.88 4.44
N GLU A 39 0.18 -9.05 4.35
CA GLU A 39 1.36 -9.11 5.24
C GLU A 39 2.08 -10.47 5.26
N ILE A 40 1.95 -11.25 4.19
CA ILE A 40 2.64 -12.54 3.99
C ILE A 40 4.12 -12.29 3.73
N ARG A 41 4.43 -11.23 2.99
CA ARG A 41 5.80 -10.78 2.69
C ARG A 41 5.74 -9.28 2.43
N ASP A 42 6.68 -8.52 2.98
CA ASP A 42 6.76 -7.10 2.66
C ASP A 42 7.38 -6.85 1.27
N PRO A 43 6.95 -5.77 0.59
CA PRO A 43 7.68 -5.25 -0.56
C PRO A 43 9.07 -4.80 -0.11
N VAL A 44 10.07 -4.99 -0.98
CA VAL A 44 11.42 -4.46 -0.75
C VAL A 44 11.43 -2.93 -0.97
N ALA A 45 12.49 -2.25 -0.51
CA ALA A 45 12.59 -0.79 -0.58
C ALA A 45 12.36 -0.21 -1.99
N GLU A 46 12.92 -0.83 -3.02
CA GLU A 46 12.72 -0.41 -4.41
C GLU A 46 11.25 -0.51 -4.85
N THR A 47 10.58 -1.61 -4.48
CA THR A 47 9.16 -1.82 -4.78
C THR A 47 8.25 -0.78 -4.12
N LEU A 48 8.66 -0.12 -3.04
CA LEU A 48 7.88 0.98 -2.45
C LEU A 48 7.74 2.16 -3.42
N LEU A 49 8.81 2.47 -4.17
CA LEU A 49 8.79 3.53 -5.17
C LEU A 49 7.89 3.14 -6.35
N GLU A 50 7.94 1.88 -6.77
CA GLU A 50 7.06 1.35 -7.82
C GLU A 50 5.59 1.38 -7.42
N ILE A 51 5.28 1.01 -6.17
CA ILE A 51 3.92 1.09 -5.61
C ILE A 51 3.44 2.55 -5.60
N ARG A 52 4.25 3.48 -5.09
CA ARG A 52 3.94 4.92 -5.09
C ARG A 52 3.66 5.41 -6.51
N ASP A 53 4.51 5.07 -7.47
CA ASP A 53 4.38 5.56 -8.85
C ASP A 53 3.17 4.97 -9.57
N ALA A 54 2.84 3.71 -9.30
CA ALA A 54 1.61 3.10 -9.81
C ALA A 54 0.36 3.69 -9.16
N LEU A 55 0.36 3.90 -7.84
CA LEU A 55 -0.71 4.60 -7.15
C LEU A 55 -0.89 6.00 -7.72
N LYS A 56 0.19 6.73 -8.02
CA LYS A 56 0.14 8.09 -8.57
C LYS A 56 -0.54 8.13 -9.95
N LYS A 57 -0.37 7.08 -10.75
CA LYS A 57 -1.07 6.92 -12.05
C LYS A 57 -2.56 6.65 -11.86
N ILE A 58 -2.96 5.95 -10.80
CA ILE A 58 -4.37 5.63 -10.49
C ILE A 58 -5.06 6.83 -9.83
N ASN A 59 -4.45 7.38 -8.79
CA ASN A 59 -4.92 8.49 -7.99
C ASN A 59 -3.71 9.18 -7.31
N PRO A 60 -3.37 10.44 -7.66
CA PRO A 60 -2.24 11.15 -7.07
C PRO A 60 -2.28 11.23 -5.52
N SER A 61 -3.45 11.45 -4.93
CA SER A 61 -3.62 11.52 -3.47
C SER A 61 -3.37 10.18 -2.79
N ALA A 62 -3.69 9.06 -3.44
CA ALA A 62 -3.40 7.72 -2.93
C ALA A 62 -1.89 7.47 -2.80
N ALA A 63 -1.08 8.03 -3.71
CA ALA A 63 0.37 7.93 -3.63
C ALA A 63 0.96 8.75 -2.49
N GLU A 64 0.44 9.95 -2.27
CA GLU A 64 0.85 10.83 -1.17
C GLU A 64 0.52 10.19 0.18
N ASP A 65 -0.71 9.68 0.33
CA ASP A 65 -1.15 8.98 1.54
C ASP A 65 -0.36 7.70 1.80
N PHE A 66 0.02 6.96 0.75
CA PHE A 66 0.86 5.77 0.90
C PHE A 66 2.21 6.10 1.54
N ILE A 67 2.89 7.14 1.05
CA ILE A 67 4.17 7.58 1.61
C ILE A 67 3.99 8.13 3.03
N ARG A 68 2.95 8.94 3.26
CA ARG A 68 2.64 9.49 4.59
C ARG A 68 2.45 8.37 5.62
N LEU A 69 1.57 7.41 5.32
CA LEU A 69 1.29 6.27 6.20
C LEU A 69 2.52 5.37 6.37
N TYR A 70 3.30 5.12 5.30
CA TYR A 70 4.54 4.35 5.39
C TYR A 70 5.62 5.03 6.25
N LEU A 71 5.68 6.37 6.27
CA LEU A 71 6.62 7.10 7.13
C LEU A 71 6.17 7.15 8.60
N GLY A 72 4.95 6.69 8.91
CA GLY A 72 4.47 6.53 10.28
C GLY A 72 3.63 7.68 10.77
N ASP A 73 3.11 8.49 9.85
CA ASP A 73 2.05 9.46 10.12
C ASP A 73 0.69 8.72 10.09
N THR A 74 0.65 7.62 10.84
CA THR A 74 -0.54 6.87 11.18
C THR A 74 -1.11 7.55 12.42
N SER A 75 -2.24 8.24 12.27
CA SER A 75 -3.02 8.64 13.44
C SER A 75 -3.19 7.40 14.34
N GLU A 76 -2.83 7.58 15.61
CA GLU A 76 -2.75 6.58 16.67
C GLU A 76 -4.12 5.91 16.92
N ASP A 77 -4.55 4.99 16.05
CA ASP A 77 -5.83 4.27 16.23
C ASP A 77 -5.65 2.74 16.38
N ASP A 78 -4.41 2.24 16.41
CA ASP A 78 -4.11 0.78 16.48
C ASP A 78 -3.42 0.33 17.79
N GLU A 79 -3.18 1.24 18.76
CA GLU A 79 -2.61 0.89 20.08
C GLU A 79 -3.64 0.86 21.23
N ASN A 80 -4.93 1.08 20.96
CA ASN A 80 -6.00 0.91 21.94
C ASN A 80 -7.14 0.04 21.40
N GLN A 81 -6.97 -1.29 21.48
CA GLN A 81 -8.11 -2.20 21.64
C GLN A 81 -7.87 -3.09 22.89
N PRO A 82 -8.90 -3.25 23.74
CA PRO A 82 -8.81 -3.79 25.10
C PRO A 82 -8.45 -5.28 25.19
#